data_AF-A0A3G9GEA1-F1
#
_entry.id   AF-A0A3G9GEA1-F1
#
_cell.length_a   1.000
_cell.length_b   1.000
_cell.length_c   1.000
_cell.angle_alpha   90.00
_cell.angle_beta   90.00
_cell.angle_gamma   90.00
#
_symmetry.space_group_name_H-M   'P 1'
#
loop_
_entity.id
_entity.type
_entity.pdbx_description
1 polymer ?
#
loop_
_entity_poly.entity_id
_entity_poly.type
_entity_poly.pdbx_seq_one_letter_code
_entity_poly.pdbx_strand_id
1 'polypeptide(L)'
;MTDRRKAMIAKIKIAQQQLQMADDSYRAMLARLADGKTSSTKLTLQQLDDVLAEMKRLGFVQKPAQKHGRRPQPKDSRETLMAKIEAQLATAGRSWEYAQGMAKRMYRIEKIEWLDYEQLNGVMVALVYDARRNGRPA
;
A
#
# COMPACT_ATOMS: atom_id res chain seq x y z
N MET A 1 -3.83 15.52 9.02
CA MET A 1 -4.11 16.66 8.11
C MET A 1 -3.01 16.71 7.06
N THR A 2 -3.16 16.49 5.74
CA THR A 2 -4.30 16.54 4.83
C THR A 2 -4.01 15.66 3.59
N ASP A 3 -4.41 14.38 3.59
CA ASP A 3 -4.27 13.50 2.42
C ASP A 3 -4.93 14.09 1.16
N ARG A 4 -6.05 14.80 1.36
CA ARG A 4 -6.72 15.56 0.30
C ARG A 4 -5.80 16.58 -0.37
N ARG A 5 -5.02 17.35 0.39
CA ARG A 5 -4.12 18.38 -0.16
C ARG A 5 -3.01 17.75 -0.99
N LYS A 6 -2.39 16.68 -0.48
CA LYS A 6 -1.38 15.91 -1.21
C LYS A 6 -1.94 15.36 -2.52
N ALA A 7 -3.15 14.80 -2.48
CA ALA A 7 -3.84 14.30 -3.68
C ALA A 7 -4.11 15.41 -4.70
N MET A 8 -4.51 16.61 -4.26
CA MET A 8 -4.73 17.75 -5.15
C MET A 8 -3.44 18.25 -5.80
N ILE A 9 -2.35 18.37 -5.03
CA ILE A 9 -1.03 18.74 -5.58
C ILE A 9 -0.59 17.71 -6.63
N ALA A 10 -0.77 16.42 -6.36
CA ALA A 10 -0.47 15.35 -7.31
C ALA A 10 -1.29 15.50 -8.60
N LYS A 11 -2.60 15.78 -8.50
CA LYS A 11 -3.46 16.04 -9.67
C LYS A 11 -2.98 17.24 -10.49
N ILE A 12 -2.59 18.33 -9.85
CA ILE A 12 -2.05 19.51 -10.53
C ILE A 12 -0.78 19.16 -11.30
N LYS A 13 0.10 18.33 -10.72
CA LYS A 13 1.32 17.89 -11.41
C LYS A 13 1.05 16.97 -12.59
N ILE A 14 0.08 16.06 -12.45
CA ILE A 14 -0.40 15.24 -13.58
C ILE A 14 -0.99 16.14 -14.67
N ALA A 15 -1.80 17.13 -14.29
CA ALA A 15 -2.40 18.07 -15.22
C ALA A 15 -1.33 18.90 -15.95
N GLN A 16 -0.27 19.33 -15.26
CA GLN A 16 0.85 20.06 -15.85
C GLN A 16 1.51 19.23 -16.95
N GLN A 17 1.76 17.94 -16.67
CA GLN A 17 2.34 17.00 -17.64
C GLN A 17 1.40 16.71 -18.81
N GLN A 18 0.11 16.49 -18.54
CA GLN A 18 -0.89 16.18 -19.56
C GLN A 18 -1.11 17.35 -20.52
N LEU A 19 -1.07 18.58 -20.00
CA LEU A 19 -1.18 19.80 -20.80
C LEU A 19 0.15 20.24 -21.44
N GLN A 20 1.23 19.49 -21.20
CA GLN A 20 2.58 19.82 -21.68
C GLN A 20 3.01 21.26 -21.34
N MET A 21 2.61 21.74 -20.16
CA MET A 21 2.92 23.10 -19.73
C MET A 21 4.40 23.22 -19.33
N ALA A 22 5.11 24.14 -19.95
CA ALA A 22 6.43 24.56 -19.51
C ALA A 22 6.39 25.09 -18.07
N ASP A 23 7.49 24.91 -17.33
CA ASP A 23 7.57 25.27 -15.91
C ASP A 23 7.32 26.76 -15.66
N ASP A 24 7.78 27.65 -16.57
CA ASP A 24 7.56 29.09 -16.45
C ASP A 24 6.09 29.45 -16.63
N SER A 25 5.43 28.90 -17.65
CA SER A 25 3.99 29.07 -17.88
C SER A 25 3.16 28.54 -16.71
N TYR A 26 3.58 27.42 -16.13
CA TYR A 26 2.95 26.85 -14.94
C TYR A 26 3.11 27.78 -13.72
N ARG A 27 4.31 28.29 -13.45
CA ARG A 27 4.56 29.23 -12.33
C ARG A 27 3.81 30.55 -12.51
N ALA A 28 3.72 31.06 -13.74
CA ALA A 28 2.96 32.27 -14.05
C ALA A 28 1.45 32.06 -13.81
N MET A 29 0.92 30.91 -14.21
CA MET A 29 -0.48 30.55 -13.95
C MET A 29 -0.76 30.45 -12.43
N LEU A 30 0.14 29.82 -11.67
CA LEU A 30 0.01 29.76 -10.21
C LEU A 30 0.05 31.15 -9.58
N ALA A 31 0.99 32.01 -10.01
CA ALA A 31 1.12 33.37 -9.49
C ALA A 31 -0.14 34.19 -9.74
N ARG A 32 -0.78 34.03 -10.92
CA ARG A 32 -2.04 34.71 -11.25
C ARG A 32 -3.22 34.28 -10.38
N LEU A 33 -3.28 33.00 -10.01
CA LEU A 33 -4.44 32.42 -9.31
C LEU A 33 -4.29 32.37 -7.79
N ALA A 34 -3.09 32.60 -7.27
CA ALA A 34 -2.80 32.40 -5.85
C ALA A 34 -1.94 33.50 -5.24
N ASP A 35 -2.28 34.75 -5.53
CA ASP A 35 -1.68 35.93 -4.89
C ASP A 35 -0.14 35.98 -5.05
N GLY A 36 0.36 35.67 -6.25
CA GLY A 36 1.79 35.69 -6.56
C GLY A 36 2.56 34.44 -6.14
N LYS A 37 1.92 33.42 -5.57
CA LYS A 37 2.59 32.17 -5.19
C LYS A 37 2.95 31.34 -6.41
N THR A 38 4.21 30.93 -6.51
CA THR A 38 4.73 30.13 -7.63
C THR A 38 4.87 28.64 -7.33
N SER A 39 4.44 28.18 -6.15
CA SER A 39 4.55 26.77 -5.74
C SER A 39 3.22 26.22 -5.26
N SER A 40 2.81 25.07 -5.81
CA SER A 40 1.61 24.34 -5.42
C SER A 40 1.64 23.86 -3.96
N THR A 41 2.83 23.70 -3.37
CA THR A 41 2.99 23.34 -1.95
C THR A 41 2.70 24.48 -0.98
N LYS A 42 2.64 25.73 -1.47
CA LYS A 42 2.34 26.93 -0.67
C LYS A 42 0.86 27.37 -0.78
N LEU A 43 0.07 26.65 -1.58
CA LEU A 43 -1.33 26.96 -1.85
C LEU A 43 -2.27 26.44 -0.76
N THR A 44 -3.32 27.21 -0.47
CA THR A 44 -4.45 26.74 0.36
C THR A 44 -5.31 25.73 -0.42
N LEU A 45 -6.20 25.01 0.26
CA LEU A 45 -7.11 24.07 -0.42
C LEU A 45 -7.98 24.78 -1.48
N GLN A 46 -8.48 25.98 -1.16
CA GLN A 46 -9.27 26.78 -2.10
C GLN A 46 -8.45 27.14 -3.35
N GLN A 47 -7.24 27.65 -3.16
CA GLN A 47 -6.34 27.98 -4.27
C GLN A 47 -5.98 26.76 -5.14
N LEU A 48 -5.86 25.57 -4.53
CA LEU A 48 -5.64 24.33 -5.28
C LEU A 48 -6.86 23.92 -6.11
N ASP A 49 -8.08 24.13 -5.60
CA ASP A 49 -9.32 23.88 -6.34
C ASP A 49 -9.45 24.87 -7.52
N ASP A 50 -9.14 26.16 -7.33
CA ASP A 50 -9.17 27.18 -8.38
C ASP A 50 -8.16 26.87 -9.51
N VAL A 51 -6.94 26.45 -9.14
CA VAL A 51 -5.92 26.01 -10.11
C VAL A 51 -6.40 24.78 -10.88
N LEU A 52 -7.00 23.78 -10.21
CA LEU A 52 -7.53 22.61 -10.89
C LEU A 52 -8.70 22.96 -11.83
N ALA A 53 -9.54 23.94 -11.46
CA ALA A 53 -10.62 24.42 -12.31
C ALA A 53 -10.08 25.10 -13.59
N GLU A 54 -9.06 25.93 -13.47
CA GLU A 54 -8.41 26.55 -14.63
C GLU A 54 -7.74 25.49 -15.52
N MET A 55 -7.04 24.52 -14.94
CA MET A 55 -6.42 23.44 -15.72
C MET A 55 -7.47 22.60 -16.47
N LYS A 56 -8.64 22.35 -15.86
CA LYS A 56 -9.77 21.70 -16.56
C LYS A 56 -10.26 22.54 -17.73
N ARG A 57 -10.37 23.86 -17.57
CA ARG A 57 -10.72 24.79 -18.66
C ARG A 57 -9.72 24.76 -19.82
N LEU A 58 -8.44 24.55 -19.51
CA LEU A 58 -7.36 24.37 -20.49
C LEU A 58 -7.32 22.97 -21.14
N GLY A 59 -8.25 22.07 -20.78
CA GLY A 59 -8.36 20.73 -21.38
C GLY A 59 -7.82 19.59 -20.52
N PHE A 60 -7.55 19.83 -19.23
CA PHE A 60 -7.20 18.73 -18.32
C PHE A 60 -8.40 17.80 -18.12
N VAL A 61 -8.28 16.58 -18.62
CA VAL A 61 -9.26 15.50 -18.39
C VAL A 61 -8.74 14.58 -17.30
N GLN A 62 -9.49 14.51 -16.19
CA GLN A 62 -9.15 13.61 -15.09
C GLN A 62 -9.38 12.16 -15.54
N LYS A 63 -8.29 11.42 -15.78
CA LYS A 63 -8.38 9.98 -16.02
C LYS A 63 -8.90 9.28 -14.75
N PRO A 64 -9.87 8.36 -14.85
CA PRO A 64 -10.25 7.52 -13.73
C PRO A 64 -9.02 6.75 -13.25
N ALA A 65 -8.92 6.52 -11.94
CA ALA A 65 -7.87 5.66 -11.40
C ALA A 65 -7.92 4.32 -12.15
N GLN A 66 -6.76 3.85 -12.62
CA GLN A 66 -6.60 2.52 -13.19
C GLN A 66 -7.06 1.51 -12.12
N LYS A 67 -8.28 1.00 -12.26
CA LYS A 67 -8.80 -0.07 -11.42
C LYS A 67 -8.13 -1.34 -11.91
N HIS A 68 -6.93 -1.63 -11.42
CA HIS A 68 -6.43 -3.00 -11.43
C HIS A 68 -7.54 -3.82 -10.77
N GLY A 69 -8.11 -4.78 -11.50
CA GLY A 69 -9.35 -5.47 -11.11
C GLY A 69 -9.33 -5.98 -9.66
N ARG A 70 -10.50 -6.23 -9.10
CA ARG A 70 -10.62 -6.74 -7.72
C ARG A 70 -9.75 -8.00 -7.58
N ARG A 71 -8.74 -7.94 -6.71
CA ARG A 71 -7.91 -9.11 -6.40
C ARG A 71 -8.84 -10.23 -5.92
N PRO A 72 -8.87 -11.40 -6.59
CA PRO A 72 -9.61 -12.53 -6.07
C PRO A 72 -9.04 -12.88 -4.69
N GLN A 73 -9.93 -13.03 -3.72
CA GLN A 73 -9.59 -13.53 -2.39
C GLN A 73 -10.05 -14.98 -2.36
N PRO A 74 -9.16 -15.97 -2.59
CA PRO A 74 -9.49 -17.35 -2.29
C PRO A 74 -9.89 -17.44 -0.82
N LYS A 75 -10.89 -18.26 -0.51
CA LYS A 75 -11.14 -18.68 0.88
C LYS A 75 -10.01 -19.63 1.26
N ASP A 76 -8.87 -19.09 1.67
CA ASP A 76 -7.84 -19.89 2.31
C ASP A 76 -8.45 -20.50 3.58
N SER A 77 -8.46 -21.83 3.66
CA SER A 77 -8.97 -22.56 4.82
C SER A 77 -7.89 -22.71 5.88
N ARG A 78 -8.30 -22.89 7.13
CA ARG A 78 -7.40 -23.24 8.24
C ARG A 78 -6.56 -24.48 7.90
N GLU A 79 -7.16 -25.48 7.27
CA GLU A 79 -6.50 -26.71 6.81
C GLU A 79 -5.37 -26.41 5.82
N THR A 80 -5.60 -25.49 4.88
CA THR A 80 -4.58 -25.08 3.90
C THR A 80 -3.37 -24.45 4.58
N LEU A 81 -3.59 -23.63 5.62
CA LEU A 81 -2.50 -23.04 6.41
C LEU A 81 -1.76 -24.10 7.23
N MET A 82 -2.47 -25.06 7.83
CA MET A 82 -1.85 -26.18 8.55
C MET A 82 -0.94 -26.99 7.62
N ALA A 83 -1.41 -27.33 6.42
CA ALA A 83 -0.63 -28.07 5.42
C ALA A 83 0.64 -27.29 4.98
N LYS A 84 0.55 -25.97 4.83
CA LYS A 84 1.72 -25.12 4.52
C LYS A 84 2.74 -25.11 5.65
N ILE A 85 2.27 -25.00 6.91
CA ILE A 85 3.15 -25.06 8.08
C ILE A 85 3.83 -26.42 8.16
N GLU A 86 3.11 -27.51 7.94
CA GLU A 86 3.66 -28.87 7.91
C GLU A 86 4.76 -29.00 6.87
N ALA A 87 4.53 -28.54 5.64
CA ALA A 87 5.51 -28.57 4.57
C ALA A 87 6.78 -27.77 4.91
N GLN A 88 6.64 -26.60 5.53
CA GLN A 88 7.77 -25.78 5.98
C GLN A 88 8.57 -26.46 7.09
N LEU A 89 7.88 -27.08 8.05
CA LEU A 89 8.50 -27.86 9.11
C LEU A 89 9.26 -29.07 8.55
N ALA A 90 8.64 -29.82 7.64
CA ALA A 90 9.27 -30.96 6.97
C ALA A 90 10.51 -30.54 6.18
N THR A 91 10.43 -29.44 5.42
CA THR A 91 11.56 -28.89 4.66
C THR A 91 12.71 -28.44 5.58
N ALA A 92 12.38 -27.94 6.77
CA ALA A 92 13.37 -27.55 7.77
C ALA A 92 13.87 -28.70 8.65
N GLY A 93 13.29 -29.91 8.52
CA GLY A 93 13.57 -31.05 9.40
C GLY A 93 13.15 -30.82 10.85
N ARG A 94 12.07 -30.07 11.09
CA ARG A 94 11.59 -29.68 12.42
C ARG A 94 10.24 -30.31 12.74
N SER A 95 9.99 -30.56 14.02
CA SER A 95 8.71 -31.09 14.50
C SER A 95 7.66 -29.99 14.69
N TRP A 96 6.40 -30.39 14.85
CA TRP A 96 5.29 -29.52 15.21
C TRP A 96 5.50 -28.77 16.54
N GLU A 97 6.29 -29.32 17.45
CA GLU A 97 6.64 -28.66 18.72
C GLU A 97 7.38 -27.34 18.48
N TYR A 98 8.17 -27.24 17.40
CA TYR A 98 8.83 -25.98 17.05
C TYR A 98 7.81 -24.89 16.67
N ALA A 99 6.79 -25.25 15.89
CA ALA A 99 5.71 -24.33 15.55
C ALA A 99 4.85 -23.98 16.76
N GLN A 100 4.57 -24.92 17.66
CA GLN A 100 3.89 -24.66 18.93
C GLN A 100 4.70 -23.71 19.84
N GLY A 101 6.02 -23.91 19.94
CA GLY A 101 6.90 -22.99 20.66
C GLY A 101 6.94 -21.59 20.03
N MET A 102 6.76 -21.48 18.71
CA MET A 102 6.59 -20.19 18.03
C MET A 102 5.24 -19.56 18.36
N ALA A 103 4.14 -20.32 18.30
CA ALA A 103 2.81 -19.88 18.70
C ALA A 103 2.77 -19.40 20.17
N LYS A 104 3.42 -20.11 21.08
CA LYS A 104 3.52 -19.73 22.50
C LYS A 104 4.30 -18.42 22.69
N ARG A 105 5.31 -18.16 21.87
CA ARG A 105 6.08 -16.89 21.91
C ARG A 105 5.29 -15.72 21.33
N MET A 106 4.56 -15.94 20.24
CA MET A 106 3.83 -14.88 19.51
C MET A 106 2.50 -14.55 20.17
N TYR A 107 1.75 -15.56 20.61
CA TYR A 107 0.35 -15.43 21.00
C TYR A 107 0.03 -15.98 22.40
N ARG A 108 1.03 -16.55 23.11
CA ARG A 108 0.84 -17.22 24.41
C ARG A 108 -0.12 -18.42 24.37
N ILE A 109 -0.35 -18.98 23.19
CA ILE A 109 -1.18 -20.16 22.97
C ILE A 109 -0.26 -21.37 22.79
N GLU A 110 -0.49 -22.43 23.58
CA GLU A 110 0.38 -23.61 23.58
C GLU A 110 0.11 -24.56 22.42
N LYS A 111 -1.16 -24.74 22.04
CA LYS A 111 -1.54 -25.66 20.99
C LYS A 111 -1.89 -24.94 19.69
N ILE A 112 -1.31 -25.41 18.59
CA ILE A 112 -1.51 -24.75 17.30
C ILE A 112 -2.98 -24.84 16.81
N GLU A 113 -3.70 -25.86 17.27
CA GLU A 113 -5.12 -26.10 16.99
C GLU A 113 -6.06 -25.05 17.63
N TRP A 114 -5.58 -24.25 18.58
CA TRP A 114 -6.38 -23.22 19.25
C TRP A 114 -6.23 -21.84 18.61
N LEU A 115 -5.27 -21.65 17.69
CA LEU A 115 -5.09 -20.35 17.02
C LEU A 115 -6.29 -20.05 16.13
N ASP A 116 -6.65 -18.78 15.97
CA ASP A 116 -7.54 -18.38 14.89
C ASP A 116 -6.80 -18.36 13.53
N TYR A 117 -7.52 -18.02 12.46
CA TYR A 117 -6.96 -17.98 11.11
C TYR A 117 -5.80 -16.96 10.98
N GLU A 118 -5.93 -15.78 11.58
CA GLU A 118 -4.93 -14.72 11.47
C GLU A 118 -3.65 -15.08 12.23
N GLN A 119 -3.82 -15.63 13.43
CA GLN A 119 -2.71 -16.11 14.26
C GLN A 119 -1.99 -17.27 13.57
N LEU A 120 -2.73 -18.22 12.99
CA LEU A 120 -2.14 -19.35 12.27
C LEU A 120 -1.35 -18.88 11.04
N ASN A 121 -1.91 -17.93 10.28
CA ASN A 121 -1.21 -17.28 9.18
C ASN A 121 0.06 -16.55 9.66
N GLY A 122 0.01 -15.92 10.84
CA GLY A 122 1.16 -15.31 11.48
C GLY A 122 2.29 -16.31 11.78
N VAL A 123 1.97 -17.49 12.31
CA VAL A 123 2.97 -18.56 12.54
C VAL A 123 3.59 -19.03 11.23
N MET A 124 2.78 -19.26 10.18
CA MET A 124 3.27 -19.61 8.84
C MET A 124 4.24 -18.55 8.30
N VAL A 125 3.88 -17.27 8.40
CA VAL A 125 4.76 -16.18 7.95
C VAL A 125 6.06 -16.13 8.76
N ALA A 126 6.00 -16.35 10.08
CA ALA A 126 7.19 -16.40 10.91
C ALA A 126 8.14 -17.56 10.54
N LEU A 127 7.60 -18.71 10.14
CA LEU A 127 8.38 -19.82 9.58
C LEU A 127 9.03 -19.47 8.23
N VAL A 128 8.34 -18.74 7.35
CA VAL A 128 8.95 -18.22 6.10
C VAL A 128 10.15 -17.33 6.41
N TYR A 129 10.03 -16.41 7.37
CA TYR A 129 11.14 -15.53 7.76
C TYR A 129 12.30 -16.31 8.38
N ASP A 130 12.02 -17.32 9.20
CA ASP A 130 13.05 -18.20 9.74
C ASP A 130 13.76 -19.01 8.64
N ALA A 131 13.02 -19.55 7.67
CA ALA A 131 13.58 -20.27 6.53
C ALA A 131 14.55 -19.38 5.73
N ARG A 132 14.13 -18.14 5.43
CA ARG A 132 14.97 -17.13 4.75
C ARG A 132 16.23 -16.77 5.54
N ARG A 133 16.11 -16.57 6.87
CA ARG A 133 17.26 -16.29 7.75
C ARG A 133 18.28 -17.43 7.73
N ASN A 134 17.82 -18.65 7.53
CA ASN A 134 18.66 -19.85 7.49
C ASN A 134 19.01 -20.32 6.06
N GLY A 135 18.76 -19.49 5.03
CA GLY A 135 19.13 -19.79 3.65
C GLY A 135 18.35 -20.93 2.98
N ARG A 136 17.16 -21.29 3.50
CA ARG A 136 16.32 -22.36 2.96
C ARG A 136 15.27 -21.81 1.98
N PRO A 137 14.87 -22.57 0.95
CA PRO A 137 13.72 -22.21 0.12
C PRO A 137 12.46 -22.16 0.98
N ALA A 138 11.64 -21.13 0.77
CA ALA A 138 10.41 -20.86 1.51
C ALA A 138 9.18 -21.48 0.84
#